data_AF-A0A968VW33-F1
#
_entry.id   AF-A0A968VW33-F1
#
_cell.length_a   1.000
_cell.length_b   1.000
_cell.length_c   1.000
_cell.angle_alpha   90.00
_cell.angle_beta   90.00
_cell.angle_gamma   90.00
#
_symmetry.space_group_name_H-M   'P 1'
#
loop_
_entity.id
_entity.type
_entity.pdbx_description
1 polymer ?
#
loop_
_entity_poly.entity_id
_entity_poly.type
_entity_poly.pdbx_seq_one_letter_code
_entity_poly.pdbx_strand_id
1 'polypeptide(L)'
;MIRKTLALAVLFFFGLASYAKDELKIPSEKPKLIIGIYIEQMRYNFLYKYWDKFEKDGFKRLVTQGTLCRNVSVSYLHTQNASGCATIATGCNPSGHGIVAEKWYASLKNQIVSATYNEGIETIGGSYEAGKHGPLNMLSTTFADEIKIANEGKSKVVSVGLNPEMVVLAGGQSADAAYWLDLKKRLLDYQFVLYRFAAALGKRF
;
A
#
# COMPACT_ATOMS: atom_id res chain seq x y z
N MET A 1 52.07 -28.01 -34.66
CA MET A 1 50.80 -27.29 -34.94
C MET A 1 49.70 -27.56 -33.92
N ILE A 2 49.53 -28.79 -33.43
CA ILE A 2 48.41 -29.23 -32.55
C ILE A 2 48.31 -28.46 -31.20
N ARG A 3 49.43 -28.03 -30.61
CA ARG A 3 49.42 -27.27 -29.35
C ARG A 3 48.81 -25.86 -29.48
N LYS A 4 48.97 -25.21 -30.64
CA LYS A 4 48.44 -23.85 -30.87
C LYS A 4 46.94 -23.87 -31.15
N THR A 5 46.44 -24.91 -31.83
CA THR A 5 45.00 -25.11 -32.06
C THR A 5 44.26 -25.50 -30.79
N LEU A 6 44.88 -26.29 -29.90
CA LEU A 6 44.30 -26.60 -28.58
C LEU A 6 44.18 -25.36 -27.69
N ALA A 7 45.20 -24.49 -27.67
CA ALA A 7 45.18 -23.25 -26.91
C ALA A 7 44.10 -22.27 -27.40
N LEU A 8 43.89 -22.16 -28.72
CA LEU A 8 42.83 -21.34 -29.29
C LEU A 8 41.43 -21.86 -28.94
N ALA A 9 41.24 -23.19 -28.94
CA ALA A 9 39.96 -23.80 -28.59
C ALA A 9 39.59 -23.59 -27.11
N VAL A 10 40.58 -23.63 -26.21
CA VAL A 10 40.39 -23.34 -24.78
C VAL A 10 40.05 -21.86 -24.53
N LEU A 11 40.70 -20.93 -25.24
CA LEU A 11 40.38 -19.50 -25.19
C LEU A 11 38.98 -19.19 -25.73
N PHE A 12 38.54 -19.91 -26.78
CA PHE A 12 37.20 -19.77 -27.34
C PHE A 12 36.12 -20.30 -26.37
N PHE A 13 36.40 -21.41 -25.67
CA PHE A 13 35.51 -21.96 -24.64
C PHE A 13 35.42 -21.05 -23.40
N PHE A 14 36.52 -20.43 -22.98
CA PHE A 14 36.52 -19.45 -21.88
C PHE A 14 35.78 -18.15 -22.23
N GLY A 15 35.85 -17.72 -23.49
CA GLY A 15 35.11 -16.54 -23.98
C GLY A 15 33.60 -16.72 -23.95
N LEU A 16 33.09 -17.92 -24.26
CA LEU A 16 31.64 -18.23 -24.22
C LEU A 16 31.08 -18.33 -22.80
N ALA A 17 31.89 -18.72 -21.81
CA ALA A 17 31.44 -18.83 -20.42
C ALA A 17 31.22 -17.46 -19.74
N SER A 18 31.87 -16.39 -20.22
CA SER A 18 31.72 -15.03 -19.66
C SER A 18 30.43 -14.31 -20.09
N TYR A 19 29.72 -14.78 -21.13
CA TYR A 19 28.50 -14.12 -21.61
C TYR A 19 27.20 -14.63 -20.96
N ALA A 20 27.29 -15.56 -19.99
CA ALA A 20 26.13 -16.25 -19.46
C ALA A 20 25.97 -16.10 -17.94
N LYS A 21 25.97 -14.87 -17.41
CA LYS A 21 25.48 -14.57 -16.05
C LYS A 21 24.95 -13.14 -15.90
N ASP A 22 23.87 -12.80 -16.61
CA ASP A 22 22.88 -11.91 -16.01
C ASP A 22 21.99 -12.78 -15.11
N GLU A 23 22.48 -13.10 -13.91
CA GLU A 23 21.63 -13.70 -12.88
C GLU A 23 20.55 -12.67 -12.55
N LEU A 24 19.30 -12.96 -12.92
CA LEU A 24 18.13 -12.27 -12.39
C LEU A 24 18.28 -12.31 -10.86
N LYS A 25 18.57 -11.15 -10.24
CA LYS A 25 18.65 -11.03 -8.79
C LYS A 25 17.29 -11.44 -8.24
N ILE A 26 17.19 -12.69 -7.79
CA ILE A 26 16.02 -13.17 -7.06
C ILE A 26 15.94 -12.27 -5.82
N PRO A 27 14.88 -11.47 -5.66
CA PRO A 27 14.75 -10.64 -4.49
C PRO A 27 14.80 -11.54 -3.25
N SER A 28 15.45 -11.06 -2.18
CA SER A 28 15.51 -11.77 -0.91
C SER A 28 14.12 -12.28 -0.53
N GLU A 29 14.03 -13.54 -0.05
CA GLU A 29 12.77 -14.14 0.41
C GLU A 29 12.03 -13.27 1.44
N LYS A 30 12.76 -12.38 2.13
CA LYS A 30 12.21 -11.37 3.04
C LYS A 30 12.66 -9.97 2.62
N PRO A 31 11.84 -9.22 1.83
CA PRO A 31 12.19 -7.86 1.47
C PRO A 31 12.30 -6.97 2.71
N LYS A 32 13.30 -6.08 2.73
CA LYS A 32 13.53 -5.14 3.84
C LYS A 32 12.50 -4.00 3.88
N LEU A 33 11.88 -3.70 2.75
CA LEU A 33 10.90 -2.64 2.58
C LEU A 33 9.84 -3.10 1.58
N ILE A 34 8.58 -2.89 1.93
CA ILE A 34 7.43 -3.12 1.07
C ILE A 34 6.74 -1.76 0.88
N ILE A 35 6.44 -1.41 -0.37
CA ILE A 35 5.77 -0.16 -0.73
C ILE A 35 4.46 -0.51 -1.42
N GLY A 36 3.33 -0.21 -0.76
CA GLY A 36 2.00 -0.31 -1.35
C GLY A 36 1.59 1.04 -1.94
N ILE A 37 1.31 1.08 -3.24
CA ILE A 37 0.86 2.30 -3.93
C ILE A 37 -0.60 2.12 -4.33
N TYR A 38 -1.46 2.96 -3.76
CA TYR A 38 -2.90 2.95 -4.01
C TYR A 38 -3.23 4.18 -4.84
N ILE A 39 -3.84 3.97 -6.01
CA ILE A 39 -4.19 5.06 -6.92
C ILE A 39 -5.71 5.07 -7.06
N GLU A 40 -6.35 6.11 -6.54
CA GLU A 40 -7.80 6.26 -6.64
C GLU A 40 -8.25 6.35 -8.10
N GLN A 41 -9.35 5.67 -8.42
CA GLN A 41 -10.00 5.68 -9.73
C GLN A 41 -9.09 5.33 -10.93
N MET A 42 -7.97 4.65 -10.69
CA MET A 42 -7.09 4.20 -11.77
C MET A 42 -7.70 3.00 -12.50
N ARG A 43 -8.23 3.24 -13.70
CA ARG A 43 -8.71 2.16 -14.57
C ARG A 43 -7.53 1.50 -15.27
N TYR A 44 -7.58 0.18 -15.39
CA TYR A 44 -6.54 -0.62 -16.05
C TYR A 44 -6.24 -0.15 -17.49
N ASN A 45 -7.27 0.27 -18.25
CA ASN A 45 -7.09 0.75 -19.62
C ASN A 45 -6.26 2.05 -19.72
N PHE A 46 -6.10 2.81 -18.64
CA PHE A 46 -5.25 4.01 -18.62
C PHE A 46 -3.77 3.67 -18.83
N LEU A 47 -3.32 2.48 -18.42
CA LEU A 47 -1.95 2.02 -18.67
C LEU A 47 -1.63 1.98 -20.17
N TYR A 48 -2.57 1.46 -20.98
CA TYR A 48 -2.41 1.37 -22.42
C TYR A 48 -2.68 2.70 -23.12
N LYS A 49 -3.77 3.38 -22.73
CA LYS A 49 -4.20 4.64 -23.36
C LYS A 49 -3.12 5.73 -23.29
N TYR A 50 -2.37 5.78 -22.21
CA TYR A 50 -1.34 6.78 -21.98
C TYR A 50 0.08 6.21 -22.01
N TRP A 51 0.26 5.01 -22.59
CA TRP A 51 1.55 4.31 -22.58
C TRP A 51 2.69 5.17 -23.09
N ASP A 52 2.49 5.85 -24.23
CA ASP A 52 3.54 6.68 -24.85
C ASP A 52 3.86 7.94 -24.04
N LYS A 53 2.96 8.35 -23.14
CA LYS A 53 3.16 9.51 -22.25
C LYS A 53 3.87 9.14 -20.94
N PHE A 54 3.98 7.86 -20.60
CA PHE A 54 4.69 7.46 -19.39
C PHE A 54 6.21 7.43 -19.59
N GLU A 55 6.92 7.85 -18.56
CA GLU A 55 8.37 7.74 -18.49
C GLU A 55 8.83 6.30 -18.23
N LYS A 56 10.11 6.04 -18.51
CA LYS A 56 10.71 4.70 -18.42
C LYS A 56 10.69 4.14 -16.99
N ASP A 57 10.97 4.96 -15.99
CA ASP A 57 11.18 4.53 -14.60
C ASP A 57 9.93 4.57 -13.70
N GLY A 58 8.75 4.75 -14.29
CA GLY A 58 7.46 4.74 -13.60
C GLY A 58 6.62 3.48 -13.90
N PHE A 59 5.39 3.67 -14.38
CA PHE A 59 4.49 2.57 -14.75
C PHE A 59 5.08 1.62 -15.78
N LYS A 60 5.89 2.13 -16.73
CA LYS A 60 6.56 1.28 -17.72
C LYS A 60 7.44 0.23 -17.04
N ARG A 61 8.29 0.65 -16.10
CA ARG A 61 9.12 -0.27 -15.30
C ARG A 61 8.29 -1.32 -14.57
N LEU A 62 7.22 -0.92 -13.88
CA LEU A 62 6.35 -1.84 -13.16
C LEU A 62 5.70 -2.89 -14.07
N VAL A 63 5.28 -2.47 -15.27
CA VAL A 63 4.64 -3.36 -16.26
C VAL A 63 5.64 -4.27 -16.96
N THR A 64 6.85 -3.78 -17.30
CA THR A 64 7.82 -4.55 -18.09
C THR A 64 8.75 -5.41 -17.26
N GLN A 65 9.06 -5.01 -16.02
CA GLN A 65 10.01 -5.71 -15.14
C GLN A 65 9.33 -6.35 -13.92
N GLY A 66 8.05 -6.06 -13.69
CA GLY A 66 7.25 -6.65 -12.62
C GLY A 66 6.29 -7.73 -13.13
N THR A 67 5.38 -8.12 -12.24
CA THR A 67 4.25 -9.01 -12.59
C THR A 67 3.00 -8.17 -12.78
N LEU A 68 2.40 -8.26 -13.98
CA LEU A 68 1.15 -7.56 -14.30
C LEU A 68 -0.03 -8.52 -14.26
N CYS A 69 -0.86 -8.40 -13.22
CA CYS A 69 -2.13 -9.12 -13.12
C CYS A 69 -3.19 -8.41 -13.97
N ARG A 70 -3.46 -8.92 -15.17
CA ARG A 70 -4.37 -8.28 -16.15
C ARG A 70 -5.85 -8.54 -15.90
N ASN A 71 -6.18 -9.63 -15.23
CA ASN A 71 -7.55 -10.07 -14.99
C ASN A 71 -7.86 -10.06 -13.50
N VAL A 72 -7.93 -8.86 -12.92
CA VAL A 72 -8.30 -8.64 -11.52
C VAL A 72 -9.61 -7.88 -11.49
N SER A 73 -10.56 -8.39 -10.72
CA SER A 73 -11.87 -7.79 -10.50
C SER A 73 -12.23 -7.84 -9.03
N VAL A 74 -12.97 -6.84 -8.57
CA VAL A 74 -13.59 -6.85 -7.24
C VAL A 74 -14.91 -7.62 -7.30
N SER A 75 -15.16 -8.48 -6.31
CA SER A 75 -16.33 -9.37 -6.29
C SER A 75 -17.50 -8.81 -5.48
N TYR A 76 -17.66 -7.49 -5.44
CA TYR A 76 -18.74 -6.82 -4.71
C TYR A 76 -19.25 -5.61 -5.48
N LEU A 77 -20.50 -5.23 -5.18
CA LEU A 77 -21.24 -4.23 -5.96
C LEU A 77 -20.76 -2.79 -5.70
N HIS A 78 -20.55 -2.44 -4.42
CA HIS A 78 -20.31 -1.05 -4.04
C HIS A 78 -18.81 -0.71 -4.05
N THR A 79 -18.33 -0.24 -5.20
CA THR A 79 -16.91 0.07 -5.42
C THR A 79 -16.59 1.51 -5.03
N GLN A 80 -16.67 1.78 -3.72
CA GLN A 80 -16.26 3.04 -3.11
C GLN A 80 -14.78 3.00 -2.71
N ASN A 81 -14.18 4.18 -2.48
CA ASN A 81 -12.74 4.29 -2.20
C ASN A 81 -12.41 3.61 -0.86
N ALA A 82 -13.24 3.83 0.16
CA ALA A 82 -13.03 3.21 1.48
C ALA A 82 -13.15 1.68 1.43
N SER A 83 -14.20 1.14 0.80
CA SER A 83 -14.37 -0.32 0.66
C SER A 83 -13.25 -0.94 -0.18
N GLY A 84 -12.89 -0.30 -1.30
CA GLY A 84 -11.78 -0.71 -2.17
C GLY A 84 -10.44 -0.77 -1.45
N CYS A 85 -10.10 0.30 -0.72
CA CYS A 85 -8.86 0.37 0.04
C CYS A 85 -8.80 -0.71 1.13
N ALA A 86 -9.87 -0.89 1.89
CA ALA A 86 -9.95 -1.93 2.92
C ALA A 86 -9.86 -3.35 2.33
N THR A 87 -10.47 -3.61 1.17
CA THR A 87 -10.34 -4.91 0.49
C THR A 87 -8.90 -5.20 0.11
N ILE A 88 -8.20 -4.24 -0.51
CA ILE A 88 -6.80 -4.43 -0.92
C ILE A 88 -5.90 -4.59 0.31
N ALA A 89 -6.14 -3.81 1.37
CA ALA A 89 -5.32 -3.84 2.57
C ALA A 89 -5.50 -5.13 3.39
N THR A 90 -6.70 -5.71 3.43
CA THR A 90 -7.02 -6.90 4.24
C THR A 90 -7.03 -8.20 3.44
N GLY A 91 -7.15 -8.14 2.12
CA GLY A 91 -7.39 -9.30 1.28
C GLY A 91 -8.79 -9.91 1.44
N CYS A 92 -9.68 -9.28 2.20
CA CYS A 92 -11.05 -9.73 2.45
C CYS A 92 -12.06 -8.86 1.69
N ASN A 93 -13.29 -9.36 1.49
CA ASN A 93 -14.40 -8.56 0.96
C ASN A 93 -15.06 -7.71 2.05
N PRO A 94 -15.89 -6.71 1.68
CA PRO A 94 -16.63 -5.88 2.64
C PRO A 94 -17.43 -6.65 3.68
N SER A 95 -17.89 -7.85 3.35
CA SER A 95 -18.57 -8.76 4.27
C SER A 95 -17.70 -9.24 5.44
N GLY A 96 -16.37 -9.30 5.28
CA GLY A 96 -15.45 -9.71 6.33
C GLY A 96 -14.78 -8.54 7.05
N HIS A 97 -14.27 -7.54 6.31
CA HIS A 97 -13.62 -6.38 6.95
C HIS A 97 -14.60 -5.32 7.48
N GLY A 98 -15.88 -5.39 7.11
CA GLY A 98 -16.97 -4.55 7.66
C GLY A 98 -17.11 -3.15 7.04
N ILE A 99 -16.22 -2.75 6.13
CA ILE A 99 -16.24 -1.43 5.49
C ILE A 99 -17.00 -1.50 4.17
N VAL A 100 -18.27 -1.11 4.20
CA VAL A 100 -19.18 -1.22 3.04
C VAL A 100 -19.22 0.05 2.18
N ALA A 101 -18.89 1.21 2.74
CA ALA A 101 -18.99 2.53 2.12
C ALA A 101 -18.14 3.56 2.88
N GLU A 102 -17.90 4.76 2.34
CA GLU A 102 -17.30 5.85 3.14
C GLU A 102 -18.20 6.25 4.32
N LYS A 103 -19.52 6.21 4.11
CA LYS A 103 -20.53 6.48 5.12
C LYS A 103 -21.70 5.53 4.95
N TRP A 104 -22.24 5.02 6.04
CA TRP A 104 -23.44 4.19 6.03
C TRP A 104 -24.34 4.50 7.22
N TYR A 105 -25.63 4.21 7.07
CA TYR A 105 -26.59 4.36 8.15
C TYR A 105 -26.52 3.14 9.08
N ALA A 106 -26.21 3.38 10.35
CA ALA A 106 -26.21 2.36 11.39
C ALA A 106 -27.54 2.38 12.13
N SER A 107 -28.44 1.43 11.79
CA SER A 107 -29.79 1.36 12.35
C SER A 107 -29.82 1.26 13.88
N LEU A 108 -28.92 0.48 14.47
CA LEU A 108 -28.81 0.32 15.93
C LEU A 108 -28.46 1.62 16.67
N LYS A 109 -27.77 2.54 16.00
CA LYS A 109 -27.39 3.85 16.55
C LYS A 109 -28.27 4.99 16.03
N ASN A 110 -29.20 4.69 15.11
CA ASN A 110 -30.02 5.67 14.40
C ASN A 110 -29.21 6.87 13.84
N GLN A 111 -28.03 6.62 13.30
CA GLN A 111 -27.13 7.67 12.82
C GLN A 111 -26.32 7.23 11.61
N ILE A 112 -25.84 8.21 10.82
CA ILE A 112 -24.87 7.98 9.75
C ILE A 112 -23.48 7.89 10.38
N VAL A 113 -22.83 6.75 10.18
CA VAL A 113 -21.45 6.49 10.63
C VAL A 113 -20.52 6.63 9.44
N SER A 114 -19.36 7.25 9.64
CA SER A 114 -18.30 7.30 8.62
C SER A 114 -17.28 6.18 8.86
N ALA A 115 -16.68 5.67 7.79
CA ALA A 115 -15.81 4.50 7.80
C ALA A 115 -14.67 4.60 8.81
N THR A 116 -14.03 5.76 8.89
CA THR A 116 -12.87 5.97 9.75
C THR A 116 -13.12 6.95 10.88
N TYR A 117 -14.33 7.52 11.02
CA TYR A 117 -14.55 8.53 12.06
C TYR A 117 -14.45 7.93 13.46
N ASN A 118 -13.65 8.55 14.31
CA ASN A 118 -13.48 8.15 15.71
C ASN A 118 -13.30 9.37 16.61
N GLU A 119 -14.28 9.61 17.49
CA GLU A 119 -14.27 10.73 18.42
C GLU A 119 -13.21 10.61 19.52
N GLY A 120 -12.79 9.37 19.84
CA GLY A 120 -11.79 9.11 20.88
C GLY A 120 -10.36 9.40 20.47
N ILE A 121 -10.12 9.87 19.24
CA ILE A 121 -8.79 10.22 18.73
C ILE A 121 -8.58 11.72 18.84
N GLU A 122 -7.52 12.09 19.54
CA GLU A 122 -7.05 13.47 19.57
C GLU A 122 -6.31 13.81 18.27
N THR A 123 -6.62 14.99 17.75
CA THR A 123 -5.98 15.54 16.55
C THR A 123 -4.56 16.01 16.90
N ILE A 124 -3.54 15.34 16.38
CA ILE A 124 -2.14 15.76 16.53
C ILE A 124 -1.74 16.59 15.30
N GLY A 125 -1.84 17.92 15.42
CA GLY A 125 -1.60 18.86 14.33
C GLY A 125 -2.79 19.01 13.37
N GLY A 126 -2.81 20.11 12.59
CA GLY A 126 -3.92 20.41 11.68
C GLY A 126 -5.18 20.93 12.39
N SER A 127 -6.32 20.89 11.70
CA SER A 127 -7.63 21.32 12.20
C SER A 127 -8.34 20.19 12.97
N TYR A 128 -9.07 20.56 14.02
CA TYR A 128 -9.74 19.62 14.93
C TYR A 128 -10.71 18.65 14.24
N GLU A 129 -11.41 19.11 13.20
CA GLU A 129 -12.35 18.26 12.47
C GLU A 129 -11.64 17.27 11.53
N ALA A 130 -10.46 17.62 11.02
CA ALA A 130 -9.72 16.81 10.06
C ALA A 130 -8.91 15.67 10.71
N GLY A 131 -8.78 15.66 12.03
CA GLY A 131 -7.95 14.69 12.75
C GLY A 131 -8.66 13.45 13.31
N LYS A 132 -10.00 13.44 13.34
CA LYS A 132 -10.80 12.39 14.01
C LYS A 132 -10.97 11.13 13.17
N HIS A 133 -9.86 10.55 12.69
CA HIS A 133 -9.85 9.36 11.85
C HIS A 133 -9.03 8.22 12.46
N GLY A 134 -9.60 7.00 12.47
CA GLY A 134 -8.94 5.77 12.89
C GLY A 134 -9.67 4.51 12.43
N PRO A 135 -9.02 3.33 12.54
CA PRO A 135 -9.49 2.09 11.94
C PRO A 135 -10.54 1.35 12.79
N LEU A 136 -11.33 2.08 13.61
CA LEU A 136 -12.23 1.50 14.62
C LEU A 136 -13.29 0.56 14.03
N ASN A 137 -13.79 0.87 12.84
CA ASN A 137 -14.84 0.08 12.20
C ASN A 137 -14.29 -1.09 11.37
N MET A 138 -12.97 -1.27 11.30
CA MET A 138 -12.35 -2.37 10.57
C MET A 138 -12.35 -3.64 11.42
N LEU A 139 -13.00 -4.69 10.94
CA LEU A 139 -13.17 -5.95 11.67
C LEU A 139 -12.06 -6.98 11.40
N SER A 140 -11.25 -6.75 10.36
CA SER A 140 -10.14 -7.62 9.96
C SER A 140 -8.81 -6.90 10.07
N THR A 141 -7.74 -7.67 10.26
CA THR A 141 -6.37 -7.16 10.20
C THR A 141 -5.94 -6.90 8.76
N THR A 142 -5.07 -5.90 8.58
CA THR A 142 -4.45 -5.61 7.29
C THR A 142 -3.18 -6.45 7.08
N PHE A 143 -2.71 -6.52 5.84
CA PHE A 143 -1.42 -7.08 5.50
C PHE A 143 -0.27 -6.44 6.31
N ALA A 144 -0.37 -5.14 6.59
CA ALA A 144 0.61 -4.43 7.40
C ALA A 144 0.55 -4.85 8.88
N ASP A 145 -0.64 -5.07 9.42
CA ASP A 145 -0.84 -5.63 10.76
C ASP A 145 -0.21 -7.02 10.88
N GLU A 146 -0.49 -7.90 9.92
CA GLU A 146 0.06 -9.27 9.88
C GLU A 146 1.58 -9.29 9.79
N ILE A 147 2.20 -8.41 8.99
CA ILE A 147 3.67 -8.26 8.96
C ILE A 147 4.21 -7.86 10.33
N LYS A 148 3.52 -6.95 11.02
CA LYS A 148 3.98 -6.46 12.31
C LYS A 148 3.83 -7.53 13.39
N ILE A 149 2.74 -8.30 13.37
CA ILE A 149 2.55 -9.47 14.23
C ILE A 149 3.63 -10.52 13.96
N ALA A 150 3.85 -10.88 12.69
CA ALA A 150 4.84 -11.88 12.28
C ALA A 150 6.28 -11.51 12.65
N ASN A 151 6.57 -10.22 12.81
CA ASN A 151 7.88 -9.70 13.23
C ASN A 151 7.91 -9.23 14.68
N GLU A 152 7.01 -9.72 15.54
CA GLU A 152 6.98 -9.41 16.99
C GLU A 152 6.95 -7.89 17.28
N GLY A 153 6.26 -7.12 16.46
CA GLY A 153 6.14 -5.67 16.59
C GLY A 153 7.38 -4.86 16.13
N LYS A 154 8.43 -5.52 15.63
CA LYS A 154 9.68 -4.84 15.19
C LYS A 154 9.50 -4.08 13.88
N SER A 155 8.59 -4.52 13.02
CA SER A 155 8.30 -3.85 11.75
C SER A 155 7.71 -2.46 11.95
N LYS A 156 8.09 -1.54 11.05
CA LYS A 156 7.55 -0.19 10.99
C LYS A 156 6.52 -0.08 9.89
N VAL A 157 5.33 0.39 10.25
CA VAL A 157 4.21 0.59 9.33
C VAL A 157 3.90 2.07 9.27
N VAL A 158 4.06 2.64 8.07
CA VAL A 158 3.78 4.06 7.80
C VAL A 158 2.87 4.14 6.59
N SER A 159 1.77 4.87 6.72
CA SER A 159 0.82 5.12 5.63
C SER A 159 0.76 6.62 5.36
N VAL A 160 0.77 7.03 4.09
CA VAL A 160 0.75 8.44 3.67
C VAL A 160 -0.16 8.60 2.46
N GLY A 161 -0.97 9.65 2.45
CA GLY A 161 -1.88 9.91 1.34
C GLY A 161 -2.55 11.27 1.43
N LEU A 162 -3.52 11.50 0.56
CA LEU A 162 -4.31 12.74 0.56
C LEU A 162 -5.54 12.61 1.43
N ASN A 163 -6.26 11.49 1.30
CA ASN A 163 -7.52 11.24 1.98
C ASN A 163 -7.29 10.44 3.28
N PRO A 164 -7.87 10.86 4.41
CA PRO A 164 -7.71 10.15 5.68
C PRO A 164 -8.26 8.72 5.65
N GLU A 165 -9.36 8.48 4.93
CA GLU A 165 -9.98 7.16 4.82
C GLU A 165 -9.02 6.13 4.24
N MET A 166 -8.36 6.45 3.11
CA MET A 166 -7.41 5.52 2.51
C MET A 166 -6.19 5.28 3.40
N VAL A 167 -5.66 6.34 3.99
CA VAL A 167 -4.43 6.27 4.79
C VAL A 167 -4.65 5.37 6.00
N VAL A 168 -5.74 5.59 6.71
CA VAL A 168 -6.11 4.82 7.90
C VAL A 168 -6.44 3.37 7.53
N LEU A 169 -7.21 3.15 6.47
CA LEU A 169 -7.60 1.79 6.07
C LEU A 169 -6.43 0.97 5.49
N ALA A 170 -5.49 1.61 4.79
CA ALA A 170 -4.28 0.96 4.30
C ALA A 170 -3.26 0.67 5.42
N GLY A 171 -3.18 1.55 6.43
CA GLY A 171 -2.25 1.41 7.56
C GLY A 171 -2.70 0.37 8.58
N GLY A 172 -4.01 0.16 8.73
CA GLY A 172 -4.55 -0.79 9.68
C GLY A 172 -4.43 -0.35 11.14
N GLN A 173 -4.68 -1.28 12.06
CA GLN A 173 -4.73 -0.99 13.50
C GLN A 173 -3.35 -0.75 14.12
N SER A 174 -2.31 -1.34 13.54
CA SER A 174 -0.94 -1.39 14.08
C SER A 174 0.00 -0.39 13.41
N ALA A 175 -0.52 0.55 12.63
CA ALA A 175 0.26 1.62 12.02
C ALA A 175 1.07 2.40 13.07
N ASP A 176 2.37 2.62 12.84
CA ASP A 176 3.19 3.50 13.67
C ASP A 176 2.89 4.97 13.36
N ALA A 177 2.55 5.26 12.10
CA ALA A 177 2.24 6.59 11.62
C ALA A 177 1.29 6.55 10.42
N ALA A 178 0.38 7.52 10.35
CA ALA A 178 -0.62 7.64 9.30
C ALA A 178 -0.77 9.12 8.95
N TYR A 179 -0.33 9.56 7.77
CA TYR A 179 -0.30 10.98 7.40
C TYR A 179 -1.25 11.30 6.25
N TRP A 180 -2.06 12.33 6.41
CA TRP A 180 -2.93 12.84 5.36
C TRP A 180 -2.88 14.37 5.26
N LEU A 181 -3.38 14.88 4.15
CA LEU A 181 -3.35 16.31 3.86
C LEU A 181 -4.55 17.02 4.49
N ASP A 182 -4.29 18.06 5.28
CA ASP A 182 -5.33 18.96 5.77
C ASP A 182 -5.44 20.18 4.85
N LEU A 183 -6.50 20.20 4.04
CA LEU A 183 -6.77 21.28 3.07
C LEU A 183 -7.40 22.54 3.70
N LYS A 184 -7.82 22.51 4.98
CA LYS A 184 -8.40 23.67 5.65
C LYS A 184 -7.36 24.68 6.16
N LYS A 185 -6.08 24.27 6.29
CA LYS A 185 -4.98 25.21 6.55
C LYS A 185 -4.64 25.96 5.26
N ARG A 186 -4.71 27.30 5.31
CA ARG A 186 -4.55 28.25 4.21
C ARG A 186 -3.39 27.90 3.24
N LEU A 187 -3.70 28.11 1.96
CA LEU A 187 -2.95 28.12 0.69
C LEU A 187 -1.46 28.60 0.64
N LEU A 188 -0.73 28.76 1.74
CA LEU A 188 0.66 29.23 1.72
C LEU A 188 1.69 28.29 2.39
N ASP A 189 1.25 27.25 3.10
CA ASP A 189 2.14 26.19 3.59
C ASP A 189 1.42 24.84 3.46
N TYR A 190 1.79 24.04 2.45
CA TYR A 190 1.37 22.64 2.35
C TYR A 190 2.07 21.83 3.45
N GLN A 191 1.57 21.93 4.68
CA GLN A 191 2.13 21.18 5.80
C GLN A 191 1.52 19.78 5.79
N PHE A 192 2.32 18.77 5.46
CA PHE A 192 1.97 17.37 5.75
C PHE A 192 1.71 17.27 7.25
N VAL A 193 0.45 17.00 7.62
CA VAL A 193 0.10 16.93 9.03
C VAL A 193 0.49 15.56 9.56
N LEU A 194 1.36 15.58 10.56
CA LEU A 194 1.98 14.42 11.16
C LEU A 194 0.99 13.75 12.15
N TYR A 195 -0.05 13.08 11.67
CA TYR A 195 -0.92 12.30 12.55
C TYR A 195 -0.23 11.00 12.99
N ARG A 196 -0.05 10.87 14.30
CA ARG A 196 0.39 9.64 14.95
C ARG A 196 -0.83 8.98 15.58
N PHE A 197 -1.31 7.90 14.98
CA PHE A 197 -2.13 6.95 15.72
C PHE A 197 -1.18 6.15 16.62
N ALA A 198 -1.07 6.53 17.89
CA ALA A 198 -0.57 5.58 18.87
C ALA A 198 -1.74 4.63 19.12
N ALA A 199 -1.74 3.46 18.47
CA ALA A 199 -2.49 2.33 18.98
C ALA A 199 -2.12 2.24 20.46
N ALA A 200 -3.09 2.48 21.34
CA ALA A 200 -2.89 2.41 22.76
C ALA A 200 -2.42 0.98 23.06
N LEU A 201 -1.10 0.80 23.15
CA LEU A 201 -0.48 -0.32 23.84
C LEU A 201 -0.78 -0.13 25.33
N GLY A 202 -2.06 -0.25 25.69
CA GLY A 202 -2.46 -0.77 26.97
C GLY A 202 -1.95 -2.21 26.98
N LYS A 203 -0.83 -2.42 27.67
CA LYS A 203 -0.29 -3.73 28.02
C LYS A 203 -1.41 -4.75 28.22
N ARG A 204 -1.56 -5.67 27.26
CA ARG A 204 -2.11 -7.00 27.48
C ARG A 204 -1.27 -7.98 26.67
N PHE A 205 -0.19 -8.41 27.31
CA PHE A 205 0.27 -9.78 27.17
C PHE A 205 -0.73 -10.70 27.88
#